data_AF-A0A432YMT3-F1
#
_entry.id   AF-A0A432YMT3-F1
#
_cell.length_a   1.000
_cell.length_b   1.000
_cell.length_c   1.000
_cell.angle_alpha   90.00
_cell.angle_beta   90.00
_cell.angle_gamma   90.00
#
_symmetry.space_group_name_H-M   'P 1'
#
loop_
_entity.id
_entity.type
_entity.pdbx_description
1 polymer ?
#
loop_
_entity_poly.entity_id
_entity_poly.type
_entity_poly.pdbx_seq_one_letter_code
_entity_poly.pdbx_strand_id
1 'polypeptide(L)'
;MKYYMPAFALASALLMTGCATTSPWDGVPYQERQEWRTIGMEPYAAKQLRSSGFAPEDVRAWVQYGINSPQVIISWYRAGFSAEQTSKWLAKGLTLREAIELTS
;
A
#
# COMPACT_ATOMS: atom_id res chain seq x y z
N MET A 1 -68.78 -21.85 8.40
CA MET A 1 -68.51 -20.44 8.72
C MET A 1 -67.55 -20.38 9.88
N LYS A 2 -66.47 -19.59 9.74
CA LYS A 2 -65.36 -19.26 10.67
C LYS A 2 -63.99 -19.68 10.12
N TYR A 3 -63.39 -18.76 9.35
CA TYR A 3 -61.96 -18.67 9.07
C TYR A 3 -61.19 -18.41 10.35
N TYR A 4 -60.03 -19.04 10.59
CA TYR A 4 -58.86 -18.42 11.26
C TYR A 4 -57.61 -19.29 11.03
N MET A 5 -56.58 -18.70 10.45
CA MET A 5 -55.24 -19.26 10.27
C MET A 5 -54.28 -18.38 11.10
N PRO A 6 -53.40 -18.95 11.93
CA PRO A 6 -52.13 -18.31 12.23
C PRO A 6 -50.98 -19.27 11.88
N ALA A 7 -50.14 -18.94 10.91
CA ALA A 7 -49.05 -17.97 10.99
C ALA A 7 -47.80 -18.58 11.66
N PHE A 8 -46.75 -18.72 10.84
CA PHE A 8 -45.32 -18.82 11.21
C PHE A 8 -44.92 -20.09 12.02
N ALA A 9 -43.80 -20.76 11.77
CA ALA A 9 -42.53 -20.27 11.28
C ALA A 9 -41.82 -21.39 10.50
N LEU A 10 -41.63 -21.19 9.20
CA LEU A 10 -40.45 -21.74 8.54
C LEU A 10 -39.27 -20.99 9.14
N ALA A 11 -38.58 -21.63 10.10
CA ALA A 11 -37.32 -21.13 10.62
C ALA A 11 -36.26 -21.24 9.53
N SER A 12 -36.31 -20.33 8.56
CA SER A 12 -35.23 -20.06 7.64
C SER A 12 -34.09 -19.43 8.43
N ALA A 13 -33.22 -20.27 8.99
CA ALA A 13 -31.91 -19.86 9.46
C ALA A 13 -31.07 -19.44 8.25
N LEU A 14 -31.26 -18.19 7.80
CA LEU A 14 -30.31 -17.52 6.93
C LEU A 14 -29.00 -17.41 7.70
N LEU A 15 -28.06 -18.31 7.40
CA LEU A 15 -26.66 -18.15 7.74
C LEU A 15 -26.17 -16.90 6.99
N MET A 16 -26.28 -15.74 7.65
CA MET A 16 -25.63 -14.50 7.23
C MET A 16 -24.12 -14.69 7.42
N THR A 17 -23.46 -15.42 6.51
CA THR A 17 -22.03 -15.26 6.30
C THR A 17 -21.82 -13.89 5.67
N GLY A 18 -21.90 -12.85 6.51
CA GLY A 18 -21.52 -11.51 6.12
C GLY A 18 -20.04 -11.52 5.79
N CYS A 19 -19.70 -11.49 4.50
CA CYS A 19 -18.34 -11.18 4.07
C CYS A 19 -18.04 -9.74 4.46
N ALA A 20 -17.53 -9.52 5.67
CA ALA A 20 -16.91 -8.25 6.03
C ALA A 20 -15.62 -8.15 5.21
N THR A 21 -15.68 -7.53 4.03
CA THR A 21 -14.48 -7.19 3.27
C THR A 21 -13.71 -6.15 4.07
N THR A 22 -12.58 -6.53 4.65
CA THR A 22 -11.74 -5.60 5.39
C THR A 22 -11.15 -4.56 4.45
N SER A 23 -10.96 -3.33 4.93
CA SER A 23 -10.36 -2.28 4.11
C SER A 23 -8.92 -2.67 3.75
N PRO A 24 -8.44 -2.45 2.51
CA PRO A 24 -7.03 -2.64 2.17
C PRO A 24 -6.08 -1.80 3.04
N TRP A 25 -6.59 -0.71 3.61
CA TRP A 25 -5.90 0.20 4.52
C TRP A 25 -6.11 -0.12 6.00
N ASP A 26 -6.64 -1.30 6.33
CA ASP A 26 -6.79 -1.74 7.71
C ASP A 26 -5.43 -1.71 8.45
N GLY A 27 -5.45 -1.25 9.70
CA GLY A 27 -4.23 -1.00 10.49
C GLY A 27 -3.43 0.26 10.14
N VAL A 28 -3.85 1.05 9.13
CA VAL A 28 -3.22 2.35 8.79
C VAL A 28 -4.13 3.49 9.27
N PRO A 29 -3.63 4.41 10.13
CA PRO A 29 -4.37 5.59 10.58
C PRO A 29 -4.98 6.39 9.42
N TYR A 30 -6.15 6.99 9.65
CA TYR A 30 -6.89 7.70 8.60
C TYR A 30 -6.07 8.82 7.95
N GLN A 31 -5.38 9.65 8.76
CA GLN A 31 -4.56 10.75 8.25
C GLN A 31 -3.40 10.23 7.40
N GLU A 32 -2.63 9.27 7.93
CA GLU A 32 -1.52 8.62 7.21
C GLU A 32 -1.97 8.01 5.87
N ARG A 33 -3.15 7.36 5.86
CA ARG A 33 -3.77 6.84 4.64
C ARG A 33 -4.03 7.92 3.60
N GLN A 34 -4.50 9.11 3.99
CA GLN A 34 -4.74 10.19 3.04
C GLN A 34 -3.44 10.69 2.43
N GLU A 35 -2.36 10.71 3.20
CA GLU A 35 -1.05 11.11 2.71
C GLU A 35 -0.49 10.10 1.71
N TRP A 36 -0.54 8.80 2.04
CA TRP A 36 -0.17 7.72 1.10
C TRP A 36 -0.99 7.79 -0.20
N ARG A 37 -2.30 8.07 -0.11
CA ARG A 37 -3.16 8.25 -1.29
C ARG A 37 -2.81 9.50 -2.09
N THR A 38 -2.48 10.59 -1.42
CA THR A 38 -2.11 11.86 -2.06
C THR A 38 -0.85 11.71 -2.90
N ILE A 39 0.10 10.88 -2.45
CA ILE A 39 1.29 10.53 -3.23
C ILE A 39 1.04 9.39 -4.22
N GLY A 40 -0.19 8.92 -4.41
CA GLY A 40 -0.51 7.87 -5.37
C GLY A 40 0.00 6.47 -5.01
N MET A 41 0.31 6.22 -3.73
CA MET A 41 0.80 4.92 -3.28
C MET A 41 -0.36 3.96 -3.00
N GLU A 42 -0.29 2.77 -3.60
CA GLU A 42 -1.27 1.70 -3.35
C GLU A 42 -1.15 1.13 -1.92
N PRO A 43 -2.25 0.66 -1.30
CA PRO A 43 -2.27 0.22 0.10
C PRO A 43 -1.22 -0.84 0.43
N TYR A 44 -0.99 -1.80 -0.47
CA TYR A 44 0.01 -2.85 -0.28
C TYR A 44 1.44 -2.30 -0.27
N ALA A 45 1.75 -1.39 -1.19
CA ALA A 45 3.05 -0.74 -1.28
C ALA A 45 3.31 0.18 -0.08
N ALA A 46 2.30 0.97 0.31
CA ALA A 46 2.34 1.82 1.50
C ALA A 46 2.61 0.99 2.77
N LYS A 47 1.93 -0.15 2.94
CA LYS A 47 2.16 -1.04 4.08
C LYS A 47 3.58 -1.61 4.12
N GLN A 48 4.15 -1.98 2.97
CA GLN A 48 5.54 -2.45 2.91
C GLN A 48 6.53 -1.36 3.33
N LEU A 49 6.37 -0.15 2.79
CA LEU A 49 7.20 1.01 3.13
C LEU A 49 7.10 1.35 4.61
N ARG A 50 5.87 1.44 5.14
CA ARG A 50 5.58 1.68 6.56
C ARG A 50 6.21 0.63 7.47
N SER A 51 6.07 -0.65 7.12
CA SER A 51 6.71 -1.75 7.86
C SER A 51 8.24 -1.72 7.82
N SER A 52 8.80 -1.02 6.83
CA SER A 52 10.24 -0.82 6.66
C SER A 52 10.75 0.48 7.31
N GLY A 53 9.87 1.22 8.00
CA GLY A 53 10.19 2.44 8.73
C GLY A 53 10.04 3.74 7.94
N PHE A 54 9.43 3.69 6.74
CA PHE A 54 9.22 4.88 5.91
C PHE A 54 7.87 5.52 6.20
N ALA A 55 7.86 6.85 6.22
CA ALA A 55 6.66 7.67 6.24
C ALA A 55 6.34 8.21 4.83
N PRO A 56 5.10 8.69 4.57
CA PRO A 56 4.72 9.25 3.27
C PRO A 56 5.67 10.34 2.75
N GLU A 57 6.20 11.17 3.63
CA GLU A 57 7.15 12.24 3.35
C GLU A 57 8.48 11.72 2.78
N ASP A 58 9.00 10.61 3.30
CA ASP A 58 10.25 9.99 2.82
C ASP A 58 10.12 9.52 1.38
N VAL A 59 8.90 9.14 0.99
CA VAL A 59 8.60 8.46 -0.28
C VAL A 59 8.13 9.42 -1.37
N ARG A 60 7.60 10.59 -0.99
CA ARG A 60 7.05 11.58 -1.92
C ARG A 60 7.99 11.90 -3.09
N ALA A 61 9.27 12.15 -2.82
CA ALA A 61 10.25 12.44 -3.86
C ALA A 61 10.45 11.25 -4.82
N TRP A 62 10.47 10.02 -4.32
CA TRP A 62 10.64 8.82 -5.12
C TRP A 62 9.52 8.65 -6.15
N VAL A 63 8.27 8.81 -5.71
CA VAL A 63 7.10 8.78 -6.59
C VAL A 63 7.19 9.89 -7.65
N GLN A 64 7.59 11.11 -7.27
CA GLN A 64 7.74 12.22 -8.22
C GLN A 64 8.78 11.93 -9.32
N TYR A 65 9.82 11.15 -9.00
CA TYR A 65 10.79 10.65 -9.97
C TYR A 65 10.37 9.36 -10.68
N GLY A 66 9.11 8.93 -10.52
CA GLY A 66 8.54 7.74 -11.17
C GLY A 66 8.93 6.42 -10.51
N ILE A 67 9.51 6.44 -9.32
CA ILE A 67 9.97 5.25 -8.59
C ILE A 67 8.90 4.85 -7.59
N ASN A 68 8.05 3.89 -7.98
CA ASN A 68 6.92 3.42 -7.16
C ASN A 68 7.16 2.07 -6.48
N SER A 69 8.25 1.37 -6.81
CA SER A 69 8.55 0.05 -6.24
C SER A 69 9.08 0.19 -4.81
N PRO A 70 8.40 -0.36 -3.78
CA PRO A 70 8.89 -0.33 -2.40
C PRO A 70 10.31 -0.90 -2.27
N GLN A 71 10.59 -2.02 -2.95
CA GLN A 71 11.89 -2.68 -2.91
C GLN A 71 13.00 -1.76 -3.42
N VAL A 72 12.75 -1.02 -4.51
CA VAL A 72 13.71 -0.07 -5.08
C VAL A 72 13.91 1.11 -4.13
N ILE A 73 12.83 1.71 -3.63
CA ILE A 73 12.92 2.83 -2.66
C ILE A 73 13.73 2.41 -1.44
N ILE A 74 13.36 1.29 -0.81
CA ILE A 74 14.00 0.80 0.42
C ILE A 74 15.49 0.53 0.20
N SER A 75 15.86 -0.20 -0.86
CA SER A 75 17.25 -0.60 -1.10
C SER A 75 18.15 0.58 -1.45
N TRP A 76 17.70 1.48 -2.34
CA TRP A 76 18.49 2.63 -2.76
C TRP A 76 18.58 3.71 -1.67
N TYR A 77 17.49 3.95 -0.94
CA TYR A 77 17.50 4.86 0.21
C TYR A 77 18.49 4.39 1.29
N ARG A 78 18.47 3.10 1.64
CA ARG A 78 19.39 2.52 2.63
C ARG A 78 20.86 2.54 2.18
N ALA A 79 21.10 2.53 0.87
CA ALA A 79 22.43 2.72 0.29
C ALA A 79 22.86 4.20 0.22
N GLY A 80 22.03 5.14 0.68
CA GLY A 80 22.36 6.56 0.76
C GLY A 80 22.07 7.35 -0.53
N PHE A 81 21.41 6.74 -1.51
CA PHE A 81 21.03 7.45 -2.73
C PHE A 81 19.74 8.25 -2.56
N SER A 82 19.71 9.42 -3.18
CA SER A 82 18.47 10.19 -3.36
C SER A 82 17.59 9.60 -4.47
N ALA A 83 16.30 9.96 -4.45
CA ALA A 83 15.37 9.63 -5.52
C ALA A 83 15.86 10.14 -6.90
N GLU A 84 16.43 11.35 -6.94
CA GLU A 84 16.97 11.94 -8.17
C GLU A 84 18.15 11.11 -8.71
N GLN A 85 19.14 10.80 -7.85
CA GLN A 85 20.28 9.97 -8.26
C GLN A 85 19.80 8.61 -8.77
N THR A 86 18.93 7.96 -8.00
CA THR A 86 18.36 6.65 -8.36
C THR A 86 17.67 6.71 -9.72
N SER A 87 16.86 7.74 -9.99
CA SER A 87 16.18 7.88 -11.28
C SER A 87 17.15 7.94 -12.46
N LYS A 88 18.29 8.63 -12.31
CA LYS A 88 19.34 8.74 -13.33
C LYS A 88 20.03 7.41 -13.58
N TRP A 89 20.28 6.62 -12.53
CA TRP A 89 20.89 5.30 -12.65
C TRP A 89 19.92 4.29 -13.30
N LEU A 90 18.66 4.26 -12.84
CA LEU A 90 17.62 3.40 -13.41
C LEU A 90 17.34 3.73 -14.88
N ALA A 91 17.34 5.01 -15.26
CA ALA A 91 17.17 5.43 -16.66
C ALA A 91 18.31 4.93 -17.58
N LYS A 92 19.49 4.63 -17.01
CA LYS A 92 20.62 4.03 -17.73
C LYS A 92 20.61 2.50 -17.67
N GLY A 93 19.61 1.89 -17.05
CA GLY A 93 19.52 0.44 -16.84
C GLY A 93 20.49 -0.09 -15.79
N LEU A 94 21.07 0.78 -14.95
CA LEU A 94 22.04 0.38 -13.94
C LEU A 94 21.35 -0.13 -12.68
N THR A 95 21.93 -1.20 -12.13
CA THR A 95 21.54 -1.80 -10.86
C THR A 95 22.12 -1.01 -9.68
N LEU A 96 21.57 -1.25 -8.48
CA LEU A 96 22.11 -0.65 -7.25
C LEU A 96 23.59 -0.98 -7.05
N ARG A 97 24.00 -2.22 -7.35
CA ARG A 97 25.40 -2.65 -7.22
C ARG A 97 26.32 -1.84 -8.13
N GLU A 98 25.96 -1.68 -9.40
CA GLU A 98 26.76 -0.90 -10.35
C GLU A 98 26.81 0.58 -9.94
N ALA A 99 25.71 1.15 -9.42
CA ALA A 99 25.72 2.51 -8.92
C ALA A 99 26.63 2.70 -7.69
N ILE A 100 26.67 1.73 -6.77
CA ILE A 100 27.60 1.74 -5.63
C ILE A 100 29.05 1.69 -6.14
N GLU A 101 29.37 0.78 -7.07
CA GLU A 101 30.72 0.65 -7.64
C GLU A 101 31.20 1.93 -8.37
N LEU A 102 30.28 2.69 -8.96
CA LEU A 102 30.59 3.96 -9.63
C LEU A 102 30.71 5.16 -8.67
N THR A 103 30.32 5.00 -7.40
CA THR A 103 30.29 6.09 -6.40
C THR A 103 31.16 5.83 -5.17
N SER A 104 31.69 4.62 -5.01
CA SER A 104 32.74 4.25 -4.06
C SER A 104 34.09 4.84 -4.42
#